data_AF-A0A536DL54-F1
#
_entry.id   AF-A0A536DL54-F1
#
_cell.length_a   1.000
_cell.length_b   1.000
_cell.length_c   1.000
_cell.angle_alpha   90.00
_cell.angle_beta   90.00
_cell.angle_gamma   90.00
#
_symmetry.space_group_name_H-M   'P 1'
#
loop_
_entity.id
_entity.type
_entity.pdbx_description
1 polymer ?
#
loop_
_entity_poly.entity_id
_entity_poly.type
_entity_poly.pdbx_seq_one_letter_code
_entity_poly.pdbx_strand_id
1 'polypeptide(L)'
;MVTRIEPGDADPAARIEELLTGDNVEAAAELLADMHPADQADLYDRLDDAERETMLALLSTEARAQLLEHLDEETLEEIAQRLPRVELPRVLDITKNDIAADVLRMLPPAEAARALAQMQTASDVTPLLIHPDESAGGLMTRGFVALHKDMTVGEAITLLRARKPLAEEAYYLYVLDARNRLEGIVNLRQLVVADRDVRIEEVMTRDVVSVRPDTDQEEAANLLQHYRLRALPVVDASGVLSGIITADDIIDVIAEEATEDMYRMAGLPGDESIFAPVRVSAQRRIPWLMVNLATAFLAGGMVLIFEGTIARAAGLAVFMPIIAGQGGNAGIQTITIVVRSLALGEIEPRDANRILNKEIMLGVIRGVLFGLIVGIAAFLWKGEWGGGSWLVQPCFSTCWSRACWERSYRSA
;
A
#
# COMPACT_ATOMS: atom_id res chain seq x y z
N MET A 1 9.51 -21.54 -17.62
CA MET A 1 10.27 -21.13 -18.83
C MET A 1 9.54 -19.91 -19.32
N VAL A 2 10.06 -18.70 -19.05
CA VAL A 2 9.38 -17.46 -19.44
C VAL A 2 9.33 -17.43 -20.97
N THR A 3 8.13 -17.55 -21.52
CA THR A 3 7.88 -17.45 -22.95
C THR A 3 8.35 -16.07 -23.38
N ARG A 4 9.39 -16.03 -24.20
CA ARG A 4 9.99 -14.79 -24.69
C ARG A 4 8.96 -14.14 -25.61
N ILE A 5 8.34 -13.04 -25.17
CA ILE A 5 7.51 -12.21 -26.04
C ILE A 5 8.46 -11.50 -27.02
N GLU A 6 8.67 -12.10 -28.20
CA GLU A 6 9.36 -11.43 -29.31
C GLU A 6 8.41 -10.34 -29.88
N PRO A 7 8.89 -9.11 -30.11
CA PRO A 7 8.04 -8.03 -30.59
C PRO A 7 7.69 -8.28 -32.07
N GLY A 8 6.54 -8.91 -32.33
CA GLY A 8 6.05 -9.19 -33.67
C GLY A 8 5.06 -10.36 -33.78
N ASP A 9 5.05 -11.27 -32.81
CA ASP A 9 3.99 -12.29 -32.72
C ASP A 9 2.71 -11.64 -32.16
N ALA A 10 1.54 -12.02 -32.69
CA ALA A 10 0.26 -11.58 -32.14
C ALA A 10 0.24 -11.91 -30.65
N ASP A 11 -0.17 -10.94 -29.82
CA ASP A 11 -0.27 -11.10 -28.37
C ASP A 11 -0.98 -12.44 -28.06
N PRO A 12 -0.29 -13.42 -27.44
CA PRO A 12 -0.86 -14.73 -27.15
C PRO A 12 -2.18 -14.62 -26.38
N ALA A 13 -2.29 -13.60 -25.53
CA ALA A 13 -3.51 -13.32 -24.79
C ALA A 13 -4.65 -12.87 -25.71
N ALA A 14 -4.42 -11.90 -26.62
CA ALA A 14 -5.42 -11.48 -27.60
C ALA A 14 -5.87 -12.63 -28.52
N ARG A 15 -4.98 -13.59 -28.81
CA ARG A 15 -5.34 -14.79 -29.57
C ARG A 15 -6.22 -15.73 -28.76
N ILE A 16 -5.98 -15.88 -27.47
CA ILE A 16 -6.81 -16.70 -26.58
C ILE A 16 -8.18 -16.05 -26.35
N GLU A 17 -8.24 -14.73 -26.17
CA GLU A 17 -9.49 -13.97 -26.14
C GLU A 17 -10.34 -14.30 -27.39
N GLU A 18 -9.77 -14.18 -28.59
CA GLU A 18 -10.46 -14.51 -29.84
C GLU A 18 -10.92 -15.98 -29.91
N LEU A 19 -10.14 -16.92 -29.37
CA LEU A 19 -10.47 -18.36 -29.35
C LEU A 19 -11.56 -18.70 -28.33
N LEU A 20 -11.60 -18.00 -27.19
CA LEU A 20 -12.66 -18.12 -26.18
C LEU A 20 -13.98 -17.59 -26.73
N THR A 21 -13.99 -16.44 -27.44
CA THR A 21 -15.20 -15.92 -28.09
C THR A 21 -15.62 -16.77 -29.30
N GLY A 22 -14.66 -17.36 -30.01
CA GLY A 22 -14.86 -18.15 -31.23
C GLY A 22 -15.28 -19.61 -31.01
N ASP A 23 -15.48 -20.03 -29.75
CA ASP A 23 -15.88 -21.38 -29.34
C ASP A 23 -14.86 -22.48 -29.75
N ASN A 24 -13.60 -22.11 -29.99
CA ASN A 24 -12.51 -23.05 -30.27
C ASN A 24 -11.76 -23.40 -28.98
N VAL A 25 -12.52 -24.01 -28.09
CA VAL A 25 -12.20 -24.32 -26.69
C VAL A 25 -10.94 -25.20 -26.55
N GLU A 26 -10.71 -26.10 -27.50
CA GLU A 26 -9.57 -27.02 -27.49
C GLU A 26 -8.24 -26.30 -27.77
N ALA A 27 -8.22 -25.40 -28.75
CA ALA A 27 -7.04 -24.59 -29.06
C ALA A 27 -6.75 -23.56 -27.95
N ALA A 28 -7.79 -23.00 -27.33
CA ALA A 28 -7.65 -22.13 -26.18
C ALA A 28 -7.03 -22.86 -24.98
N ALA A 29 -7.48 -24.09 -24.69
CA ALA A 29 -6.96 -24.90 -23.59
C ALA A 29 -5.47 -25.25 -23.76
N GLU A 30 -5.04 -25.61 -24.98
CA GLU A 30 -3.62 -25.88 -25.25
C GLU A 30 -2.75 -24.64 -25.02
N LEU A 31 -3.18 -23.48 -25.52
CA LEU A 31 -2.42 -22.23 -25.37
C LEU A 31 -2.40 -21.74 -23.91
N LEU A 32 -3.51 -21.90 -23.18
CA LEU A 32 -3.57 -21.59 -21.76
C LEU A 32 -2.62 -22.49 -20.96
N ALA A 33 -2.56 -23.79 -21.26
CA ALA A 33 -1.70 -24.74 -20.55
C ALA A 33 -0.19 -24.44 -20.69
N ASP A 34 0.22 -23.86 -21.82
CA ASP A 34 1.62 -23.47 -22.07
C ASP A 34 1.97 -22.08 -21.51
N MET A 35 0.97 -21.32 -21.08
CA MET A 35 1.13 -19.96 -20.56
C MET A 35 1.62 -19.97 -19.11
N HIS A 36 2.41 -18.96 -18.72
CA HIS A 36 2.80 -18.77 -17.32
C HIS A 36 1.58 -18.36 -16.47
N PRO A 37 1.43 -18.82 -15.22
CA PRO A 37 0.31 -18.44 -14.35
C PRO A 37 0.11 -16.93 -14.18
N ALA A 38 1.19 -16.16 -14.07
CA ALA A 38 1.12 -14.69 -14.05
C ALA A 38 0.46 -14.10 -15.32
N ASP A 39 0.82 -14.60 -16.51
CA ASP A 39 0.19 -14.13 -17.76
C ASP A 39 -1.28 -14.60 -17.85
N GLN A 40 -1.61 -15.74 -17.23
CA GLN A 40 -2.99 -16.22 -17.11
C GLN A 40 -3.81 -15.29 -16.21
N ALA A 41 -3.24 -14.78 -15.11
CA ALA A 41 -3.88 -13.77 -14.25
C ALA A 41 -4.12 -12.47 -15.02
N ASP A 42 -3.10 -11.93 -15.69
CA ASP A 42 -3.21 -10.72 -16.53
C ASP A 42 -4.26 -10.86 -17.65
N LEU A 43 -4.42 -12.07 -18.19
CA LEU A 43 -5.49 -12.36 -19.15
C LEU A 43 -6.85 -12.38 -18.45
N TYR A 44 -6.97 -13.10 -17.33
CA TYR A 44 -8.20 -13.24 -16.56
C TYR A 44 -8.82 -11.88 -16.19
N ASP A 45 -8.00 -10.91 -15.79
CA ASP A 45 -8.43 -9.56 -15.43
C ASP A 45 -9.09 -8.81 -16.58
N ARG A 46 -8.67 -9.08 -17.81
CA ARG A 46 -9.20 -8.44 -19.03
C ARG A 46 -10.46 -9.09 -19.58
N LEU A 47 -10.70 -10.35 -19.25
CA LEU A 47 -11.83 -11.12 -19.74
C LEU A 47 -13.16 -10.64 -19.14
N ASP A 48 -14.25 -10.81 -19.88
CA ASP A 48 -15.59 -10.63 -19.34
C ASP A 48 -16.04 -11.81 -18.46
N ASP A 49 -17.17 -11.66 -17.75
CA ASP A 49 -17.67 -12.69 -16.83
C ASP A 49 -17.86 -14.07 -17.50
N ALA A 50 -18.31 -14.11 -18.75
CA ALA A 50 -18.59 -15.36 -19.44
C ALA A 50 -17.30 -16.04 -19.92
N GLU A 51 -16.34 -15.24 -20.38
CA GLU A 51 -15.01 -15.69 -20.79
C GLU A 51 -14.20 -16.17 -19.59
N ARG A 52 -14.30 -15.50 -18.44
CA ARG A 52 -13.71 -15.92 -17.15
C ARG A 52 -14.23 -17.28 -16.71
N GLU A 53 -15.54 -17.52 -16.76
CA GLU A 53 -16.12 -18.83 -16.45
C GLU A 53 -15.61 -19.92 -17.40
N THR A 54 -15.51 -19.60 -18.69
CA THR A 54 -15.00 -20.52 -19.72
C THR A 54 -13.53 -20.86 -19.47
N MET A 55 -12.70 -19.85 -19.19
CA MET A 55 -11.29 -20.03 -18.87
C MET A 55 -11.12 -20.92 -17.63
N LEU A 56 -11.84 -20.63 -16.54
CA LEU A 56 -11.77 -21.47 -15.34
C LEU A 56 -12.17 -22.91 -15.64
N ALA A 57 -13.22 -23.14 -16.43
CA ALA A 57 -13.65 -24.48 -16.81
C ALA A 57 -12.58 -25.27 -17.59
N LEU A 58 -11.72 -24.59 -18.35
CA LEU A 58 -10.65 -25.20 -19.14
C LEU A 58 -9.38 -25.51 -18.35
N LEU A 59 -9.10 -24.74 -17.30
CA LEU A 59 -7.92 -24.93 -16.48
C LEU A 59 -8.02 -26.22 -15.65
N SER A 60 -6.90 -26.94 -15.57
CA SER A 60 -6.77 -28.07 -14.64
C SER A 60 -6.82 -27.59 -13.19
N THR A 61 -7.01 -28.51 -12.24
CA THR A 61 -7.00 -28.18 -10.81
C THR A 61 -5.69 -27.52 -10.38
N GLU A 62 -4.56 -28.01 -10.91
CA GLU A 62 -3.22 -27.46 -10.66
C GLU A 62 -3.07 -26.05 -11.25
N ALA A 63 -3.54 -25.84 -12.48
CA ALA A 63 -3.45 -24.53 -13.12
C ALA A 63 -4.34 -23.49 -12.42
N ARG A 64 -5.52 -23.88 -11.95
CA ARG A 64 -6.36 -23.01 -11.11
C ARG A 64 -5.69 -22.66 -9.79
N ALA A 65 -5.04 -23.62 -9.14
CA ALA A 65 -4.32 -23.37 -7.90
C ALA A 65 -3.20 -22.34 -8.11
N GLN A 66 -2.43 -22.48 -9.19
CA GLN A 66 -1.39 -21.53 -9.56
C GLN A 66 -1.94 -20.16 -9.97
N LEU A 67 -3.10 -20.13 -10.64
CA LEU A 67 -3.78 -18.87 -10.97
C LEU A 67 -4.11 -18.09 -9.70
N LEU A 68 -4.70 -18.74 -8.68
CA LEU A 68 -5.04 -18.08 -7.40
C LEU A 68 -3.84 -17.39 -6.74
N GLU A 69 -2.63 -17.96 -6.87
CA GLU A 69 -1.40 -17.41 -6.29
C GLU A 69 -0.87 -16.14 -6.99
N HIS A 70 -1.47 -15.74 -8.11
CA HIS A 70 -1.02 -14.59 -8.91
C HIS A 70 -2.10 -13.53 -9.11
N LEU A 71 -3.28 -13.71 -8.50
CA LEU A 71 -4.37 -12.73 -8.58
C LEU A 71 -4.21 -11.68 -7.48
N ASP A 72 -4.67 -10.47 -7.77
CA ASP A 72 -4.88 -9.45 -6.74
C ASP A 72 -6.06 -9.82 -5.83
N GLU A 73 -6.14 -9.16 -4.67
CA GLU A 73 -7.17 -9.48 -3.66
C GLU A 73 -8.60 -9.30 -4.20
N GLU A 74 -8.85 -8.26 -4.99
CA GLU A 74 -10.16 -7.96 -5.58
C GLU A 74 -10.64 -9.10 -6.50
N THR A 75 -9.76 -9.58 -7.38
CA THR A 75 -10.08 -10.66 -8.33
C THR A 75 -10.10 -12.02 -7.64
N LEU A 76 -9.25 -12.22 -6.62
CA LEU A 76 -9.25 -13.42 -5.80
C LEU A 76 -10.59 -13.59 -5.07
N GLU A 77 -11.15 -12.52 -4.50
CA GLU A 77 -12.48 -12.54 -3.86
C GLU A 77 -13.57 -12.93 -4.87
N GLU A 78 -13.53 -12.38 -6.08
CA GLU A 78 -14.47 -12.70 -7.15
C GLU A 78 -14.42 -14.19 -7.53
N ILE A 79 -13.21 -14.72 -7.74
CA ILE A 79 -13.01 -16.13 -8.09
C ILE A 79 -13.41 -17.07 -6.95
N ALA A 80 -13.07 -16.72 -5.71
CA ALA A 80 -13.45 -17.50 -4.53
C ALA A 80 -14.97 -17.73 -4.48
N GLN A 81 -15.75 -16.70 -4.82
CA GLN A 81 -17.20 -16.78 -4.85
C GLN A 81 -17.74 -17.60 -6.03
N ARG A 82 -17.05 -17.64 -7.18
CA ARG A 82 -17.48 -18.30 -8.42
C ARG A 82 -17.06 -19.77 -8.53
N LEU A 83 -15.97 -20.18 -7.89
CA LEU A 83 -15.45 -21.54 -8.01
C LEU A 83 -16.46 -22.61 -7.52
N PRO A 84 -16.65 -23.71 -8.27
CA PRO A 84 -17.52 -24.80 -7.83
C PRO A 84 -17.09 -25.35 -6.47
N ARG A 85 -18.00 -25.32 -5.49
CA ARG A 85 -17.73 -25.72 -4.09
C ARG A 85 -17.27 -27.17 -3.92
N VAL A 86 -17.56 -28.02 -4.91
CA VAL A 86 -17.12 -29.42 -4.94
C VAL A 86 -15.63 -29.55 -5.27
N GLU A 87 -15.10 -28.63 -6.09
CA GLU A 87 -13.71 -28.67 -6.56
C GLU A 87 -12.79 -27.81 -5.70
N LEU A 88 -13.33 -26.77 -5.06
CA LEU A 88 -12.61 -25.83 -4.22
C LEU A 88 -11.63 -26.52 -3.23
N PRO A 89 -12.00 -27.56 -2.44
CA PRO A 89 -11.06 -28.19 -1.51
C PRO A 89 -9.82 -28.78 -2.21
N ARG A 90 -9.99 -29.30 -3.43
CA ARG A 90 -8.89 -29.92 -4.20
C ARG A 90 -7.98 -28.87 -4.81
N VAL A 91 -8.52 -27.71 -5.19
CA VAL A 91 -7.72 -26.57 -5.64
C VAL A 91 -6.90 -26.03 -4.46
N LEU A 92 -7.56 -25.76 -3.32
CA LEU A 92 -6.91 -25.25 -2.12
C LEU A 92 -5.87 -26.20 -1.50
N ASP A 93 -5.99 -27.52 -1.73
CA ASP A 93 -4.97 -28.49 -1.32
C ASP A 93 -3.65 -28.37 -2.10
N ILE A 94 -3.67 -27.72 -3.27
CA ILE A 94 -2.51 -27.53 -4.14
C ILE A 94 -1.96 -26.11 -4.01
N THR A 95 -2.85 -25.13 -3.79
CA THR A 95 -2.50 -23.72 -3.56
C THR A 95 -1.61 -23.56 -2.33
N LYS A 96 -0.73 -22.55 -2.35
CA LYS A 96 -0.02 -22.04 -1.17
C LYS A 96 -0.97 -21.88 0.03
N ASN A 97 -0.51 -22.27 1.22
CA ASN A 97 -1.38 -22.42 2.39
C ASN A 97 -1.88 -21.07 2.96
N ASP A 98 -1.08 -20.02 2.80
CA ASP A 98 -1.37 -18.60 3.02
C ASP A 98 -2.50 -18.13 2.09
N ILE A 99 -2.32 -18.20 0.77
CA ILE A 99 -3.38 -17.89 -0.21
C ILE A 99 -4.65 -18.73 0.01
N ALA A 100 -4.52 -20.01 0.35
CA ALA A 100 -5.67 -20.85 0.68
C ALA A 100 -6.41 -20.38 1.95
N ALA A 101 -5.69 -19.82 2.92
CA ALA A 101 -6.30 -19.20 4.09
C ALA A 101 -7.09 -17.94 3.67
N ASP A 102 -6.52 -17.10 2.81
CA ASP A 102 -7.14 -15.86 2.32
C ASP A 102 -8.47 -16.17 1.60
N VAL A 103 -8.45 -17.11 0.65
CA VAL A 103 -9.65 -17.58 -0.05
C VAL A 103 -10.72 -18.10 0.93
N LEU A 104 -10.31 -18.81 1.98
CA LEU A 104 -11.25 -19.29 3.01
C LEU A 104 -11.82 -18.15 3.87
N ARG A 105 -11.07 -17.07 4.13
CA ARG A 105 -11.56 -15.89 4.85
C ARG A 105 -12.63 -15.13 4.05
N MET A 106 -12.48 -15.10 2.72
CA MET A 106 -13.43 -14.45 1.80
C MET A 106 -14.77 -15.20 1.67
N LEU A 107 -14.82 -16.47 2.07
CA LEU A 107 -16.02 -17.29 1.97
C LEU A 107 -16.96 -17.15 3.18
N PRO A 108 -18.27 -17.38 3.00
CA PRO A 108 -19.19 -17.51 4.12
C PRO A 108 -18.69 -18.56 5.13
N PRO A 109 -18.75 -18.33 6.46
CA PRO A 109 -18.14 -19.22 7.45
C PRO A 109 -18.59 -20.69 7.36
N ALA A 110 -19.83 -20.92 6.95
CA ALA A 110 -20.36 -22.27 6.75
C ALA A 110 -19.78 -22.98 5.52
N GLU A 111 -19.43 -22.24 4.47
CA GLU A 111 -18.80 -22.77 3.26
C GLU A 111 -17.31 -23.01 3.48
N ALA A 112 -16.62 -22.05 4.11
CA ALA A 112 -15.22 -22.20 4.51
C ALA A 112 -15.00 -23.45 5.38
N ALA A 113 -15.86 -23.66 6.39
CA ALA A 113 -15.77 -24.85 7.26
C ALA A 113 -16.01 -26.17 6.50
N ARG A 114 -16.89 -26.17 5.48
CA ARG A 114 -17.14 -27.36 4.64
C ARG A 114 -15.98 -27.64 3.70
N ALA A 115 -15.36 -26.60 3.15
CA ALA A 115 -14.18 -26.73 2.30
C ALA A 115 -13.00 -27.27 3.10
N LEU A 116 -12.71 -26.64 4.24
CA LEU A 116 -11.65 -27.05 5.17
C LEU A 116 -11.81 -28.50 5.65
N ALA A 117 -13.02 -28.96 5.92
CA ALA A 117 -13.28 -30.34 6.34
C ALA A 117 -12.99 -31.39 5.24
N GLN A 118 -12.92 -30.99 3.98
CA GLN A 118 -12.66 -31.86 2.83
C GLN A 118 -11.22 -31.76 2.30
N MET A 119 -10.46 -30.77 2.78
CA MET A 119 -9.04 -30.59 2.44
C MET A 119 -8.16 -31.64 3.12
N GLN A 120 -7.14 -32.09 2.41
CA GLN A 120 -6.08 -32.95 2.94
C GLN A 120 -5.05 -32.15 3.75
N THR A 121 -4.84 -30.90 3.38
CA THR A 121 -3.86 -29.96 3.98
C THR A 121 -4.46 -29.05 5.05
N ALA A 122 -5.68 -29.35 5.51
CA ALA A 122 -6.42 -28.53 6.47
C ALA A 122 -5.62 -28.21 7.75
N SER A 123 -4.75 -29.12 8.20
CA SER A 123 -3.89 -28.91 9.39
C SER A 123 -2.86 -27.79 9.21
N ASP A 124 -2.47 -27.49 7.98
CA ASP A 124 -1.51 -26.44 7.67
C ASP A 124 -2.21 -25.09 7.46
N VAL A 125 -3.45 -25.09 6.96
CA VAL A 125 -4.22 -23.86 6.73
C VAL A 125 -4.96 -23.38 7.98
N THR A 126 -5.50 -24.28 8.80
CA THR A 126 -6.28 -23.91 10.01
C THR A 126 -5.54 -22.95 10.96
N PRO A 127 -4.23 -23.14 11.24
CA PRO A 127 -3.49 -22.21 12.10
C PRO A 127 -3.33 -20.80 11.53
N LEU A 128 -3.56 -20.57 10.24
CA LEU A 128 -3.44 -19.24 9.60
C LEU A 128 -4.74 -18.45 9.70
N LEU A 129 -5.88 -19.14 9.76
CA LEU A 129 -7.21 -18.53 9.86
C LEU A 129 -7.48 -17.80 11.18
N ILE A 130 -6.66 -18.01 12.21
CA ILE A 130 -6.82 -17.34 13.52
C ILE A 130 -6.16 -15.96 13.55
N HIS A 131 -5.31 -15.65 12.58
CA HIS A 131 -4.56 -14.41 12.53
C HIS A 131 -5.31 -13.35 11.73
N PRO A 132 -5.23 -12.06 12.12
CA PRO A 132 -5.68 -10.96 11.29
C PRO A 132 -4.98 -10.97 9.94
N ASP A 133 -5.67 -10.50 8.91
CA ASP A 133 -5.21 -10.48 7.53
C ASP A 133 -3.93 -9.63 7.37
N GLU A 134 -3.99 -8.36 7.79
CA GLU A 134 -2.88 -7.38 7.78
C GLU A 134 -1.83 -7.61 8.89
N SER A 135 -1.57 -8.88 9.25
CA SER A 135 -0.57 -9.23 10.25
C SER A 135 0.44 -10.22 9.71
N ALA A 136 1.61 -10.27 10.35
CA ALA A 136 2.64 -11.27 10.08
C ALA A 136 2.10 -12.71 10.13
N GLY A 137 1.10 -12.99 10.97
CA GLY A 137 0.44 -14.29 11.03
C GLY A 137 -0.59 -14.53 9.91
N GLY A 138 -1.14 -13.47 9.34
CA GLY A 138 -2.02 -13.51 8.17
C GLY A 138 -1.25 -13.81 6.89
N LEU A 139 -0.08 -13.16 6.75
CA LEU A 139 0.83 -13.30 5.60
C LEU A 139 1.75 -14.53 5.65
N MET A 140 1.90 -15.19 6.80
CA MET A 140 2.88 -16.28 6.91
C MET A 140 2.40 -17.55 6.21
N THR A 141 3.34 -18.20 5.53
CA THR A 141 3.18 -19.55 5.04
C THR A 141 3.82 -20.58 5.98
N ARG A 142 3.26 -21.79 6.02
CA ARG A 142 3.86 -22.96 6.72
C ARG A 142 4.81 -23.76 5.81
N GLY A 143 5.01 -23.31 4.57
CA GLY A 143 5.97 -23.85 3.62
C GLY A 143 7.42 -23.53 4.01
N PHE A 144 7.99 -24.27 4.97
CA PHE A 144 9.40 -24.10 5.36
C PHE A 144 10.12 -25.43 5.60
N VAL A 145 11.45 -25.42 5.43
CA VAL A 145 12.29 -26.59 5.72
C VAL A 145 12.89 -26.49 7.12
N ALA A 146 12.52 -27.42 7.99
CA ALA A 146 13.10 -27.57 9.32
C ALA A 146 14.23 -28.62 9.33
N LEU A 147 15.32 -28.29 10.03
CA LEU A 147 16.47 -29.15 10.30
C LEU A 147 16.67 -29.32 11.81
N HIS A 148 17.34 -30.41 12.20
CA HIS A 148 17.82 -30.57 13.57
C HIS A 148 19.32 -30.25 13.65
N LYS A 149 19.76 -29.64 14.74
CA LYS A 149 21.15 -29.16 14.90
C LYS A 149 22.21 -30.26 14.87
N ASP A 150 21.84 -31.47 15.29
CA ASP A 150 22.71 -32.65 15.30
C ASP A 150 22.87 -33.30 13.92
N MET A 151 22.08 -32.89 12.92
CA MET A 151 22.24 -33.39 11.56
C MET A 151 23.58 -32.93 10.98
N THR A 152 24.14 -33.74 10.10
CA THR A 152 25.27 -33.34 9.25
C THR A 152 24.77 -32.59 8.01
N VAL A 153 25.65 -31.79 7.40
CA VAL A 153 25.39 -31.12 6.12
C VAL A 153 24.96 -32.13 5.05
N GLY A 154 25.60 -33.31 5.00
CA GLY A 154 25.28 -34.37 4.06
C GLY A 154 23.86 -34.93 4.23
N GLU A 155 23.39 -35.07 5.47
CA GLU A 155 22.02 -35.50 5.79
C GLU A 155 21.00 -34.42 5.43
N ALA A 156 21.28 -33.15 5.72
CA ALA A 156 20.41 -32.04 5.36
C ALA A 156 20.25 -31.90 3.83
N ILE A 157 21.33 -32.04 3.06
CA ILE A 157 21.26 -32.07 1.58
C ILE A 157 20.42 -33.27 1.10
N THR A 158 20.52 -34.42 1.77
CA THR A 158 19.77 -35.62 1.42
C THR A 158 18.27 -35.41 1.69
N LEU A 159 17.92 -34.77 2.81
CA LEU A 159 16.56 -34.36 3.13
C LEU A 159 15.99 -33.42 2.05
N LEU A 160 16.76 -32.40 1.63
CA LEU A 160 16.33 -31.48 0.58
C LEU A 160 16.06 -32.18 -0.75
N ARG A 161 16.92 -33.14 -1.14
CA ARG A 161 16.72 -33.93 -2.36
C ARG A 161 15.49 -34.83 -2.30
N ALA A 162 15.15 -35.34 -1.11
CA ALA A 162 13.98 -36.18 -0.90
C ALA A 162 12.69 -35.34 -0.91
N ARG A 163 12.68 -34.18 -0.25
CA ARG A 163 11.49 -33.31 -0.14
C ARG A 163 11.21 -32.51 -1.42
N LYS A 164 12.26 -32.10 -2.15
CA LYS A 164 12.16 -31.21 -3.33
C LYS A 164 11.28 -29.98 -3.05
N PRO A 165 11.60 -29.19 -2.00
CA PRO A 165 10.83 -28.00 -1.66
C PRO A 165 10.85 -26.97 -2.81
N LEU A 166 9.88 -26.07 -2.81
CA LEU A 166 9.87 -24.91 -3.73
C LEU A 166 11.09 -24.01 -3.44
N ALA A 167 11.44 -23.17 -4.41
CA ALA A 167 12.64 -22.33 -4.31
C ALA A 167 12.56 -21.33 -3.14
N GLU A 168 11.40 -20.72 -2.95
CA GLU A 168 11.07 -19.79 -1.86
C GLU A 168 11.22 -20.44 -0.47
N GLU A 169 10.74 -21.68 -0.30
CA GLU A 169 10.81 -22.45 0.95
C GLU A 169 12.24 -22.93 1.30
N ALA A 170 13.12 -23.01 0.28
CA ALA A 170 14.45 -23.61 0.39
C ALA A 170 15.58 -22.59 0.58
N TYR A 171 15.29 -21.28 0.51
CA TYR A 171 16.33 -20.24 0.64
C TYR A 171 16.97 -20.23 2.03
N TYR A 172 16.15 -20.35 3.07
CA TYR A 172 16.57 -20.52 4.45
C TYR A 172 16.05 -21.86 4.99
N LEU A 173 16.93 -22.57 5.66
CA LEU A 173 16.64 -23.81 6.38
C LEU A 173 16.64 -23.49 7.85
N TYR A 174 15.53 -23.74 8.53
CA TYR A 174 15.32 -23.35 9.91
C TYR A 174 15.75 -24.48 10.83
N VAL A 175 16.63 -24.18 11.79
CA VAL A 175 17.12 -25.16 12.76
C VAL A 175 16.24 -25.09 13.99
N LEU A 176 15.53 -26.19 14.28
CA LEU A 176 14.59 -26.27 15.38
C LEU A 176 15.07 -27.19 16.50
N ASP A 177 14.70 -26.88 17.74
CA ASP A 177 14.89 -27.76 18.89
C ASP A 177 13.79 -28.85 18.98
N ALA A 178 13.90 -29.74 19.97
CA ALA A 178 12.92 -30.80 20.22
C ALA A 178 11.50 -30.30 20.60
N ARG A 179 11.34 -28.99 20.85
CA ARG A 179 10.08 -28.31 21.15
C ARG A 179 9.63 -27.40 19.99
N ASN A 180 10.23 -27.54 18.81
CA ASN A 180 9.99 -26.71 17.62
C ASN A 180 10.38 -25.23 17.77
N ARG A 181 11.25 -24.90 18.73
CA ARG A 181 11.77 -23.53 18.89
C ARG A 181 12.86 -23.23 17.88
N LEU A 182 12.83 -22.03 17.34
CA LEU A 182 13.83 -21.57 16.38
C LEU A 182 15.18 -21.33 17.09
N GLU A 183 16.19 -22.16 16.80
CA GLU A 183 17.55 -22.02 17.34
C GLU A 183 18.53 -21.33 16.36
N GLY A 184 18.22 -21.38 15.05
CA GLY A 184 19.08 -20.78 14.03
C GLY A 184 18.57 -20.96 12.62
N ILE A 185 19.30 -20.42 11.65
CA ILE A 185 19.07 -20.61 10.22
C ILE A 185 20.35 -20.99 9.48
N VAL A 186 20.20 -21.76 8.40
CA VAL A 186 21.27 -22.08 7.44
C VAL A 186 20.80 -21.64 6.07
N ASN A 187 21.59 -20.83 5.36
CA ASN A 187 21.29 -20.53 3.97
C ASN A 187 21.78 -21.65 3.04
N LEU A 188 21.10 -21.87 1.92
CA LEU A 188 21.45 -22.96 0.99
C LEU A 188 22.90 -22.87 0.49
N ARG A 189 23.42 -21.65 0.30
CA ARG A 189 24.82 -21.42 -0.10
C ARG A 189 25.82 -21.96 0.92
N GLN A 190 25.58 -21.75 2.21
CA GLN A 190 26.40 -22.27 3.32
C GLN A 190 26.38 -23.79 3.32
N LEU A 191 25.21 -24.39 3.10
CA LEU A 191 25.06 -25.84 3.04
C LEU A 191 25.84 -26.45 1.86
N VAL A 192 25.86 -25.78 0.70
CA VAL A 192 26.55 -26.26 -0.51
C VAL A 192 28.08 -26.18 -0.40
N VAL A 193 28.62 -25.17 0.29
CA VAL A 193 30.08 -24.99 0.43
C VAL A 193 30.70 -25.72 1.62
N ALA A 194 29.88 -26.13 2.60
CA ALA A 194 30.34 -26.82 3.79
C ALA A 194 30.68 -28.30 3.52
N ASP A 195 31.64 -28.84 4.26
CA ASP A 195 31.96 -30.26 4.21
C ASP A 195 30.79 -31.11 4.70
N ARG A 196 30.58 -32.26 4.05
CA ARG A 196 29.40 -33.11 4.29
C ARG A 196 29.29 -33.64 5.72
N ASP A 197 30.41 -33.81 6.41
CA ASP A 197 30.48 -34.41 7.74
C ASP A 197 30.35 -33.37 8.87
N VAL A 198 30.35 -32.08 8.54
CA VAL A 198 30.17 -30.99 9.52
C VAL A 198 28.71 -30.96 10.00
N ARG A 199 28.51 -30.66 11.28
CA ARG A 199 27.17 -30.56 11.87
C ARG A 199 26.48 -29.24 11.53
N ILE A 200 25.16 -29.26 11.44
CA ILE A 200 24.33 -28.07 11.21
C ILE A 200 24.56 -27.02 12.30
N GLU A 201 24.74 -27.43 13.56
CA GLU A 201 25.03 -26.51 14.68
C GLU A 201 26.30 -25.68 14.51
N GLU A 202 27.25 -26.14 13.70
CA GLU A 202 28.54 -25.48 13.46
C GLU A 202 28.45 -24.45 12.32
N VAL A 203 27.50 -24.63 11.40
CA VAL A 203 27.32 -23.75 10.22
C VAL A 203 26.13 -22.79 10.34
N MET A 204 25.23 -23.03 11.29
CA MET A 204 24.03 -22.21 11.47
C MET A 204 24.33 -20.82 12.05
N THR A 205 23.50 -19.85 11.68
CA THR A 205 23.46 -18.51 12.26
C THR A 205 22.41 -18.49 13.36
N ARG A 206 22.80 -18.19 14.61
CA ARG A 206 21.91 -18.17 15.78
C ARG A 206 21.18 -16.85 16.00
N ASP A 207 21.76 -15.75 15.52
CA ASP A 207 21.15 -14.43 15.61
C ASP A 207 20.13 -14.29 14.46
N VAL A 208 18.92 -14.78 14.71
CA VAL A 208 17.84 -14.81 13.72
C VAL A 208 16.89 -13.66 14.00
N VAL A 209 16.72 -12.78 13.02
CA VAL A 209 15.66 -11.77 13.04
C VAL A 209 14.33 -12.49 12.80
N SER A 210 13.38 -12.30 13.70
CA SER A 210 12.04 -12.88 13.63
C SER A 210 10.99 -11.89 14.13
N VAL A 211 9.74 -12.14 13.75
CA VAL A 211 8.57 -11.35 14.19
C VAL A 211 7.56 -12.25 14.90
N ARG A 212 6.61 -11.63 15.61
CA ARG A 212 5.48 -12.36 16.21
C ARG A 212 4.29 -12.39 15.25
N PRO A 213 3.36 -13.34 15.37
CA PRO A 213 2.17 -13.39 14.50
C PRO A 213 1.28 -12.15 14.58
N ASP A 214 1.29 -11.41 15.70
CA ASP A 214 0.54 -10.16 15.90
C ASP A 214 1.25 -8.91 15.36
N THR A 215 2.44 -9.07 14.78
CA THR A 215 3.20 -7.94 14.21
C THR A 215 2.47 -7.43 12.98
N ASP A 216 2.39 -6.12 12.84
CA ASP A 216 1.79 -5.47 11.67
C ASP A 216 2.55 -5.83 10.38
N GLN A 217 1.83 -5.97 9.26
CA GLN A 217 2.46 -6.32 8.00
C GLN A 217 3.47 -5.28 7.49
N GLU A 218 3.22 -3.98 7.73
CA GLU A 218 4.13 -2.90 7.38
C GLU A 218 5.43 -3.00 8.19
N GLU A 219 5.33 -3.35 9.48
CA GLU A 219 6.51 -3.58 10.34
C GLU A 219 7.31 -4.81 9.87
N ALA A 220 6.64 -5.90 9.48
CA ALA A 220 7.28 -7.08 8.92
C ALA A 220 7.99 -6.78 7.59
N ALA A 221 7.34 -6.04 6.70
CA ALA A 221 7.89 -5.57 5.43
C ALA A 221 9.14 -4.70 5.65
N ASN A 222 9.06 -3.75 6.59
CA ASN A 222 10.17 -2.88 6.96
C ASN A 222 11.38 -3.65 7.49
N LEU A 223 11.17 -4.67 8.34
CA LEU A 223 12.24 -5.53 8.83
C LEU A 223 12.89 -6.35 7.71
N LEU A 224 12.09 -6.97 6.85
CA LEU A 224 12.57 -7.76 5.73
C LEU A 224 13.41 -6.89 4.78
N GLN A 225 12.94 -5.68 4.45
CA GLN A 225 13.63 -4.72 3.60
C GLN A 225 14.91 -4.18 4.25
N HIS A 226 14.85 -3.77 5.52
CA HIS A 226 15.99 -3.20 6.25
C HIS A 226 17.17 -4.17 6.34
N TYR A 227 16.89 -5.42 6.69
CA TYR A 227 17.90 -6.47 6.82
C TYR A 227 18.19 -7.19 5.50
N ARG A 228 17.48 -6.85 4.40
CA ARG A 228 17.60 -7.47 3.08
C ARG A 228 17.45 -8.99 3.13
N LEU A 229 16.47 -9.45 3.89
CA LEU A 229 16.18 -10.87 4.08
C LEU A 229 15.37 -11.39 2.88
N ARG A 230 15.49 -12.69 2.61
CA ARG A 230 14.65 -13.37 1.61
C ARG A 230 13.38 -13.99 2.18
N ALA A 231 13.36 -14.18 3.50
CA ALA A 231 12.20 -14.61 4.24
C ALA A 231 12.40 -14.20 5.71
N LEU A 232 11.29 -14.02 6.41
CA LEU A 232 11.24 -13.59 7.81
C LEU A 232 10.48 -14.64 8.64
N PRO A 233 11.14 -15.34 9.56
CA PRO A 233 10.46 -16.31 10.42
C PRO A 233 9.50 -15.64 11.40
N VAL A 234 8.33 -16.26 11.55
CA VAL A 234 7.29 -15.84 12.51
C VAL A 234 7.29 -16.82 13.68
N VAL A 235 7.54 -16.32 14.89
CA VAL A 235 7.66 -17.12 16.11
C VAL A 235 6.64 -16.72 17.16
N ASP A 236 6.06 -17.71 17.84
CA ASP A 236 5.14 -17.46 18.94
C ASP A 236 5.87 -16.92 20.21
N ALA A 237 5.09 -16.58 21.24
CA ALA A 237 5.63 -16.08 22.51
C ALA A 237 6.57 -17.07 23.24
N SER A 238 6.53 -18.35 22.88
CA SER A 238 7.39 -19.40 23.44
C SER A 238 8.63 -19.69 22.59
N GLY A 239 8.77 -18.99 21.45
CA GLY A 239 9.85 -19.13 20.47
C GLY A 239 9.64 -20.23 19.45
N VAL A 240 8.45 -20.83 19.39
CA VAL A 240 8.10 -21.88 18.41
C VAL A 240 7.91 -21.24 17.04
N LEU A 241 8.51 -21.83 16.01
CA LEU A 241 8.35 -21.37 14.63
C LEU A 241 6.92 -21.69 14.14
N SER A 242 6.13 -20.63 13.93
CA SER A 242 4.75 -20.73 13.46
C SER A 242 4.66 -20.79 11.95
N GLY A 243 5.53 -20.05 11.25
CA GLY A 243 5.55 -19.93 9.80
C GLY A 243 6.68 -19.01 9.34
N ILE A 244 6.69 -18.67 8.06
CA ILE A 244 7.65 -17.75 7.45
C ILE A 244 6.89 -16.80 6.52
N ILE A 245 7.38 -15.56 6.39
CA ILE A 245 6.89 -14.61 5.37
C ILE A 245 7.97 -14.54 4.30
N THR A 246 7.60 -14.65 3.02
CA THR A 246 8.56 -14.61 1.92
C THR A 246 8.77 -13.17 1.42
N ALA A 247 9.87 -12.95 0.69
CA ALA A 247 10.17 -11.63 0.15
C ALA A 247 9.27 -11.26 -1.04
N ASP A 248 8.72 -12.25 -1.75
CA ASP A 248 7.74 -12.08 -2.82
C ASP A 248 6.42 -11.55 -2.27
N ASP A 249 5.84 -12.17 -1.24
CA ASP A 249 4.58 -11.70 -0.63
C ASP A 249 4.72 -10.25 -0.08
N ILE A 250 5.90 -9.90 0.46
CA ILE A 250 6.16 -8.54 0.97
C ILE A 250 6.19 -7.48 -0.14
N ILE A 251 6.46 -7.84 -1.40
CA ILE A 251 6.45 -6.85 -2.49
C ILE A 251 5.04 -6.29 -2.68
N ASP A 252 4.03 -7.16 -2.60
CA ASP A 252 2.62 -6.78 -2.77
C ASP A 252 2.15 -5.95 -1.58
N VAL A 253 2.49 -6.37 -0.36
CA VAL A 253 2.24 -5.58 0.87
C VAL A 253 2.81 -4.17 0.78
N ILE A 254 4.04 -3.99 0.27
CA ILE A 254 4.64 -2.65 0.13
C ILE A 254 3.84 -1.79 -0.86
N ALA A 255 3.31 -2.39 -1.94
CA ALA A 255 2.50 -1.68 -2.92
C ALA A 255 1.11 -1.32 -2.37
N GLU A 256 0.49 -2.23 -1.63
CA GLU A 256 -0.78 -2.05 -0.94
C GLU A 256 -0.70 -0.94 0.11
N GLU A 257 0.27 -1.00 1.03
CA GLU A 257 0.49 0.02 2.06
C GLU A 257 0.75 1.41 1.44
N ALA A 258 1.56 1.48 0.39
CA ALA A 258 1.81 2.74 -0.31
C ALA A 258 0.53 3.31 -0.98
N THR A 259 -0.32 2.43 -1.52
CA THR A 259 -1.59 2.81 -2.14
C THR A 259 -2.61 3.25 -1.09
N GLU A 260 -2.69 2.52 0.03
CA GLU A 260 -3.53 2.87 1.15
C GLU A 260 -3.14 4.24 1.73
N ASP A 261 -1.85 4.51 1.93
CA ASP A 261 -1.35 5.79 2.41
C ASP A 261 -1.76 6.94 1.48
N MET A 262 -1.73 6.72 0.16
CA MET A 262 -2.21 7.68 -0.83
C MET A 262 -3.72 7.96 -0.68
N TYR A 263 -4.53 6.92 -0.46
CA TYR A 263 -5.97 7.07 -0.24
C TYR A 263 -6.28 7.77 1.09
N ARG A 264 -5.64 7.34 2.18
CA ARG A 264 -5.79 7.95 3.50
C ARG A 264 -5.40 9.43 3.47
N MET A 265 -4.37 9.83 2.71
CA MET A 265 -4.00 11.24 2.51
C MET A 265 -5.10 12.08 1.84
N ALA A 266 -5.92 11.48 0.98
CA ALA A 266 -7.08 12.11 0.36
C ALA A 266 -8.37 12.00 1.20
N GLY A 267 -8.33 11.29 2.33
CA GLY A 267 -9.49 10.96 3.16
C GLY A 267 -10.43 9.95 2.50
N LEU A 268 -9.86 9.04 1.72
CA LEU A 268 -10.52 7.87 1.15
C LEU A 268 -10.14 6.63 1.98
N PRO A 269 -11.01 5.60 2.06
CA PRO A 269 -10.63 4.29 2.56
C PRO A 269 -9.61 3.62 1.61
N GLY A 270 -8.81 2.69 2.13
CA GLY A 270 -7.72 2.01 1.40
C GLY A 270 -8.16 1.12 0.24
N ASP A 271 -9.42 0.69 0.22
CA ASP A 271 -9.99 -0.29 -0.70
C ASP A 271 -10.92 0.35 -1.77
N GLU A 272 -10.71 1.62 -2.13
CA GLU A 272 -11.57 2.32 -3.09
C GLU A 272 -11.22 1.97 -4.56
N SER A 273 -12.11 1.26 -5.24
CA SER A 273 -12.01 0.99 -6.68
C SER A 273 -12.67 2.08 -7.54
N ILE A 274 -12.08 2.37 -8.70
CA ILE A 274 -12.65 3.28 -9.71
C ILE A 274 -13.96 2.72 -10.30
N PHE A 275 -14.08 1.39 -10.37
CA PHE A 275 -15.23 0.70 -10.95
C PHE A 275 -16.32 0.40 -9.93
N ALA A 276 -16.13 0.77 -8.66
CA ALA A 276 -17.12 0.60 -7.62
C ALA A 276 -18.45 1.29 -8.00
N PRO A 277 -19.61 0.67 -7.68
CA PRO A 277 -20.90 1.27 -7.98
C PRO A 277 -21.02 2.67 -7.34
N VAL A 278 -21.59 3.64 -8.07
CA VAL A 278 -21.72 5.05 -7.64
C VAL A 278 -22.27 5.20 -6.22
N ARG A 279 -23.20 4.32 -5.82
CA ARG A 279 -23.78 4.32 -4.48
C ARG A 279 -22.74 3.98 -3.39
N VAL A 280 -21.89 2.99 -3.64
CA VAL A 280 -20.84 2.54 -2.71
C VAL A 280 -19.80 3.65 -2.55
N SER A 281 -19.26 4.17 -3.66
CA SER A 281 -18.31 5.29 -3.63
C SER A 281 -18.90 6.53 -2.95
N ALA A 282 -20.17 6.85 -3.18
CA ALA A 282 -20.82 7.97 -2.50
C ALA A 282 -20.85 7.76 -0.98
N GLN A 283 -21.19 6.56 -0.51
CA GLN A 283 -21.24 6.24 0.92
C GLN A 283 -19.85 6.28 1.58
N ARG A 284 -18.80 5.89 0.86
CA ARG A 284 -17.40 5.94 1.34
C ARG A 284 -16.84 7.36 1.39
N ARG A 285 -17.19 8.22 0.41
CA ARG A 285 -16.61 9.57 0.25
C ARG A 285 -17.37 10.68 1.00
N ILE A 286 -18.71 10.59 1.08
CA ILE A 286 -19.55 11.62 1.70
C ILE A 286 -19.16 11.92 3.17
N PRO A 287 -18.87 10.94 4.03
CA PRO A 287 -18.53 11.21 5.44
C PRO A 287 -17.37 12.20 5.59
N TRP A 288 -16.25 11.98 4.89
CA TRP A 288 -15.10 12.88 4.94
C TRP A 288 -15.42 14.26 4.32
N LEU A 289 -16.17 14.29 3.21
CA LEU A 289 -16.62 15.55 2.61
C LEU A 289 -17.55 16.35 3.54
N MET A 290 -18.36 15.69 4.37
CA MET A 290 -19.19 16.36 5.37
C MET A 290 -18.36 16.97 6.50
N VAL A 291 -17.28 16.32 6.92
CA VAL A 291 -16.31 16.90 7.86
C VAL A 291 -15.66 18.15 7.25
N ASN A 292 -15.24 18.09 5.98
CA ASN A 292 -14.69 19.25 5.27
C ASN A 292 -15.72 20.37 5.08
N LEU A 293 -16.98 20.04 4.82
CA LEU A 293 -18.05 21.03 4.72
C LEU A 293 -18.33 21.71 6.07
N ALA A 294 -18.37 20.94 7.16
CA ALA A 294 -18.57 21.48 8.50
C ALA A 294 -17.43 22.44 8.89
N THR A 295 -16.17 22.09 8.58
CA THR A 295 -15.03 22.98 8.82
C THR A 295 -15.04 24.21 7.91
N ALA A 296 -15.52 24.10 6.67
CA ALA A 296 -15.74 25.25 5.79
C ALA A 296 -16.79 26.22 6.35
N PHE A 297 -17.88 25.73 6.93
CA PHE A 297 -18.87 26.57 7.62
C PHE A 297 -18.27 27.28 8.85
N LEU A 298 -17.41 26.62 9.62
CA LEU A 298 -16.69 27.26 10.73
C LEU A 298 -15.80 28.41 10.24
N ALA A 299 -15.07 28.20 9.13
CA ALA A 299 -14.27 29.26 8.51
C ALA A 299 -15.15 30.42 8.01
N GLY A 300 -16.29 30.14 7.38
CA GLY A 300 -17.26 31.15 6.97
C GLY A 300 -17.84 31.93 8.16
N GLY A 301 -18.09 31.25 9.28
CA GLY A 301 -18.48 31.87 10.55
C GLY A 301 -17.45 32.90 11.04
N MET A 302 -16.15 32.60 10.90
CA MET A 302 -15.08 33.55 11.23
C MET A 302 -15.12 34.81 10.35
N VAL A 303 -15.49 34.67 9.07
CA VAL A 303 -15.64 35.82 8.15
C VAL A 303 -16.80 36.71 8.56
N LEU A 304 -17.94 36.13 9.00
CA LEU A 304 -19.11 36.87 9.46
C LEU A 304 -18.81 37.80 10.65
N ILE A 305 -17.90 37.40 11.55
CA ILE A 305 -17.46 38.24 12.67
C ILE A 305 -16.85 39.57 12.19
N PHE A 306 -16.28 39.61 10.97
CA PHE A 306 -15.64 40.79 10.38
C PHE A 306 -16.49 41.49 9.30
N GLU A 307 -17.78 41.16 9.17
CA GLU A 307 -18.68 41.70 8.15
C GLU A 307 -18.62 43.25 8.06
N GLY A 308 -18.68 43.94 9.19
CA GLY A 308 -18.62 45.41 9.24
C GLY A 308 -17.30 46.00 8.72
N THR A 309 -16.19 45.26 8.81
CA THR A 309 -14.89 45.66 8.25
C THR A 309 -14.85 45.43 6.75
N ILE A 310 -15.37 44.29 6.29
CA ILE A 310 -15.45 43.94 4.87
C ILE A 310 -16.35 44.94 4.14
N ALA A 311 -17.46 45.37 4.74
CA ALA A 311 -18.34 46.38 4.17
C ALA A 311 -17.62 47.72 3.88
N ARG A 312 -16.66 48.11 4.72
CA ARG A 312 -15.86 49.33 4.52
C ARG A 312 -14.78 49.18 3.45
N ALA A 313 -14.36 47.95 3.17
CA ALA A 313 -13.28 47.64 2.25
C ALA A 313 -13.60 46.37 1.45
N ALA A 314 -14.65 46.43 0.62
CA ALA A 314 -15.16 45.27 -0.12
C ALA A 314 -14.09 44.57 -0.98
N GLY A 315 -13.08 45.33 -1.46
CA GLY A 315 -11.95 44.78 -2.20
C GLY A 315 -11.09 43.77 -1.41
N LEU A 316 -11.16 43.77 -0.06
CA LEU A 316 -10.46 42.77 0.76
C LEU A 316 -11.00 41.35 0.54
N ALA A 317 -12.29 41.21 0.17
CA ALA A 317 -12.90 39.92 -0.10
C ALA A 317 -12.22 39.18 -1.28
N VAL A 318 -11.67 39.92 -2.25
CA VAL A 318 -10.96 39.34 -3.40
C VAL A 318 -9.69 38.58 -2.97
N PHE A 319 -9.07 38.95 -1.86
CA PHE A 319 -7.87 38.28 -1.37
C PHE A 319 -8.17 37.05 -0.50
N MET A 320 -9.42 36.87 -0.04
CA MET A 320 -9.76 35.75 0.86
C MET A 320 -9.50 34.38 0.22
N PRO A 321 -9.93 34.09 -1.03
CA PRO A 321 -9.65 32.80 -1.67
C PRO A 321 -8.15 32.58 -1.91
N ILE A 322 -7.40 33.66 -2.19
CA ILE A 322 -5.96 33.59 -2.43
C ILE A 322 -5.22 33.17 -1.15
N ILE A 323 -5.51 33.84 -0.03
CA ILE A 323 -4.87 33.55 1.26
C ILE A 323 -5.24 32.13 1.72
N ALA A 324 -6.52 31.76 1.66
CA ALA A 324 -6.99 30.43 2.05
C ALA A 324 -6.38 29.33 1.18
N GLY A 325 -6.37 29.51 -0.15
CA GLY A 325 -5.83 28.53 -1.10
C GLY A 325 -4.32 28.31 -0.94
N GLN A 326 -3.54 29.39 -0.77
CA GLN A 326 -2.09 29.26 -0.55
C GLN A 326 -1.76 28.62 0.79
N GLY A 327 -2.53 28.93 1.85
CA GLY A 327 -2.38 28.28 3.14
C GLY A 327 -2.63 26.77 3.07
N GLY A 328 -3.72 26.36 2.38
CA GLY A 328 -4.04 24.95 2.14
C GLY A 328 -2.94 24.23 1.36
N ASN A 329 -2.49 24.79 0.24
CA ASN A 329 -1.45 24.17 -0.60
C ASN A 329 -0.11 24.02 0.14
N ALA A 330 0.30 25.02 0.93
CA ALA A 330 1.51 24.94 1.75
C ALA A 330 1.37 23.87 2.85
N GLY A 331 0.17 23.72 3.42
CA GLY A 331 -0.16 22.65 4.37
C GLY A 331 -0.01 21.27 3.74
N ILE A 332 -0.58 21.06 2.54
CA ILE A 332 -0.47 19.79 1.82
C ILE A 332 1.00 19.44 1.51
N GLN A 333 1.81 20.39 1.05
CA GLN A 333 3.23 20.13 0.81
C GLN A 333 3.97 19.68 2.07
N THR A 334 3.65 20.29 3.21
CA THR A 334 4.30 19.99 4.48
C THR A 334 3.86 18.62 5.01
N ILE A 335 2.55 18.33 4.99
CA ILE A 335 2.02 17.06 5.48
C ILE A 335 2.52 15.90 4.62
N THR A 336 2.57 16.04 3.28
CA THR A 336 3.08 14.99 2.39
C THR A 336 4.53 14.63 2.70
N ILE A 337 5.41 15.62 2.91
CA ILE A 337 6.82 15.36 3.24
C ILE A 337 6.94 14.72 4.63
N VAL A 338 6.23 15.25 5.62
CA VAL A 338 6.34 14.80 7.01
C VAL A 338 5.75 13.39 7.19
N VAL A 339 4.57 13.12 6.64
CA VAL A 339 3.92 11.80 6.74
C VAL A 339 4.77 10.74 6.03
N ARG A 340 5.24 11.01 4.81
CA ARG A 340 6.14 10.09 4.10
C ARG A 340 7.43 9.82 4.86
N SER A 341 8.07 10.85 5.42
CA SER A 341 9.30 10.65 6.20
C SER A 341 9.04 9.90 7.51
N LEU A 342 7.84 9.99 8.10
CA LEU A 342 7.44 9.16 9.24
C LEU A 342 7.27 7.69 8.82
N ALA A 343 6.54 7.44 7.72
CA ALA A 343 6.33 6.09 7.19
C ALA A 343 7.66 5.40 6.82
N LEU A 344 8.59 6.13 6.20
CA LEU A 344 9.93 5.61 5.87
C LEU A 344 10.89 5.50 7.07
N GLY A 345 10.47 5.87 8.28
CA GLY A 345 11.34 5.87 9.47
C GLY A 345 12.51 6.86 9.40
N GLU A 346 12.47 7.85 8.51
CA GLU A 346 13.53 8.87 8.35
C GLU A 346 13.53 9.91 9.47
N ILE A 347 12.37 10.10 10.12
CA ILE A 347 12.19 11.03 11.22
C ILE A 347 11.54 10.35 12.41
N GLU A 348 12.01 10.71 13.60
CA GLU A 348 11.45 10.21 14.85
C GLU A 348 10.76 11.34 15.62
N PRO A 349 9.92 11.04 16.63
CA PRO A 349 9.28 12.07 17.46
C PRO A 349 10.24 13.08 18.09
N ARG A 350 11.51 12.71 18.30
CA ARG A 350 12.58 13.61 18.78
C ARG A 350 12.95 14.71 17.79
N ASP A 351 12.70 14.53 16.50
CA ASP A 351 13.00 15.51 15.45
C ASP A 351 11.92 16.60 15.31
N ALA A 352 10.80 16.47 16.01
CA ALA A 352 9.63 17.35 15.89
C ALA A 352 9.98 18.85 16.00
N ASN A 353 10.79 19.24 16.99
CA ASN A 353 11.19 20.65 17.18
C ASN A 353 12.07 21.17 16.03
N ARG A 354 12.93 20.30 15.47
CA ARG A 354 13.81 20.66 14.35
C ARG A 354 12.98 20.87 13.07
N ILE A 355 12.01 20.00 12.83
CA ILE A 355 11.09 20.07 11.69
C ILE A 355 10.22 21.32 11.81
N LEU A 356 9.63 21.57 13.00
CA LEU A 356 8.79 22.75 13.25
C LEU A 356 9.54 24.06 12.98
N ASN A 357 10.77 24.19 13.50
CA ASN A 357 11.58 25.39 13.27
C ASN A 357 11.92 25.61 11.78
N LYS A 358 12.21 24.52 11.05
CA LYS A 358 12.43 24.58 9.59
C LYS A 358 11.17 25.06 8.86
N GLU A 359 10.00 24.53 9.19
CA GLU A 359 8.74 24.92 8.52
C GLU A 359 8.28 26.33 8.89
N ILE A 360 8.52 26.80 10.12
CA ILE A 360 8.28 28.20 10.49
C ILE A 360 9.12 29.13 9.60
N MET A 361 10.41 28.83 9.42
CA MET A 361 11.29 29.63 8.58
C MET A 361 10.83 29.64 7.11
N LEU A 362 10.47 28.47 6.57
CA LEU A 362 9.92 28.36 5.22
C LEU A 362 8.60 29.14 5.09
N GLY A 363 7.74 29.09 6.10
CA GLY A 363 6.50 29.86 6.17
C GLY A 363 6.73 31.37 6.13
N VAL A 364 7.72 31.88 6.88
CA VAL A 364 8.10 33.31 6.84
C VAL A 364 8.62 33.71 5.46
N ILE A 365 9.52 32.92 4.88
CA ILE A 365 10.08 33.20 3.55
C ILE A 365 8.97 33.23 2.48
N ARG A 366 8.10 32.20 2.47
CA ARG A 366 6.95 32.11 1.55
C ARG A 366 5.96 33.26 1.77
N GLY A 367 5.68 33.61 3.03
CA GLY A 367 4.78 34.69 3.40
C GLY A 367 5.26 36.06 2.91
N VAL A 368 6.55 36.37 3.06
CA VAL A 368 7.14 37.61 2.53
C VAL A 368 7.08 37.63 1.00
N LEU A 369 7.45 36.53 0.34
CA LEU A 369 7.45 36.44 -1.12
C LEU A 369 6.05 36.60 -1.71
N PHE A 370 5.08 35.80 -1.24
CA PHE A 370 3.70 35.87 -1.73
C PHE A 370 3.01 37.17 -1.33
N GLY A 371 3.28 37.68 -0.13
CA GLY A 371 2.79 38.99 0.31
C GLY A 371 3.27 40.12 -0.59
N LEU A 372 4.54 40.09 -1.01
CA LEU A 372 5.08 41.07 -1.96
C LEU A 372 4.42 40.96 -3.33
N ILE A 373 4.29 39.75 -3.88
CA ILE A 373 3.67 39.52 -5.19
C ILE A 373 2.20 39.95 -5.19
N VAL A 374 1.42 39.52 -4.20
CA VAL A 374 0.01 39.89 -4.06
C VAL A 374 -0.14 41.38 -3.80
N GLY A 375 0.77 41.99 -3.01
CA GLY A 375 0.80 43.42 -2.76
C GLY A 375 1.07 44.24 -4.02
N ILE A 376 2.02 43.82 -4.86
CA ILE A 376 2.29 44.45 -6.16
C ILE A 376 1.08 44.29 -7.09
N ALA A 377 0.51 43.09 -7.19
CA ALA A 377 -0.67 42.84 -8.01
C ALA A 377 -1.87 43.69 -7.55
N ALA A 378 -2.09 43.81 -6.24
CA ALA A 378 -3.11 44.67 -5.66
C ALA A 378 -2.87 46.16 -5.97
N PHE A 379 -1.61 46.61 -5.89
CA PHE A 379 -1.21 47.97 -6.22
C PHE A 379 -1.44 48.28 -7.70
N LEU A 380 -1.07 47.38 -8.62
CA LEU A 380 -1.30 47.56 -10.06
C LEU A 380 -2.80 47.51 -10.41
N TRP A 381 -3.53 46.55 -9.82
CA TRP A 381 -4.97 46.40 -10.05
C TRP A 381 -5.77 47.63 -9.61
N LYS A 382 -5.44 48.21 -8.46
CA LYS A 382 -6.03 49.50 -8.04
C LYS A 382 -5.35 50.72 -8.67
N GLY A 383 -4.14 50.57 -9.17
CA GLY A 383 -3.29 51.66 -9.68
C GLY A 383 -3.61 52.08 -11.10
N GLU A 384 -4.17 51.20 -11.93
CA GLU A 384 -4.43 51.48 -13.36
C GLU A 384 -5.90 51.74 -13.74
N TRP A 385 -6.77 52.06 -12.78
CA TRP A 385 -8.02 52.80 -13.04
C TRP A 385 -8.00 54.15 -12.30
N GLY A 386 -6.93 54.90 -12.57
CA GLY A 386 -6.81 56.34 -12.31
C GLY A 386 -7.79 57.14 -13.19
N GLY A 387 -9.06 57.05 -12.85
CA GLY A 387 -10.15 57.91 -13.32
C GLY A 387 -11.11 58.17 -12.16
N GLY A 388 -10.60 58.66 -11.03
CA GLY A 388 -11.40 58.92 -9.83
C GLY A 388 -10.55 59.43 -8.65
N SER A 389 -10.28 60.73 -8.64
CA SER A 389 -9.33 61.43 -7.77
C SER A 389 -9.76 61.56 -6.30
N TRP A 390 -9.75 60.49 -5.49
CA TRP A 390 -10.10 60.65 -4.06
C TRP A 390 -9.26 59.92 -3.01
N LEU A 391 -8.21 59.15 -3.37
CA LEU A 391 -7.42 58.41 -2.36
C LEU A 391 -5.90 58.58 -2.47
N VAL A 392 -5.44 59.70 -3.01
CA VAL A 392 -4.04 60.15 -2.83
C VAL A 392 -4.05 61.61 -2.34
N GLN A 393 -4.49 61.80 -1.10
CA GLN A 393 -3.98 62.89 -0.26
C GLN A 393 -2.99 62.24 0.72
N PRO A 394 -1.70 62.67 0.72
CA PRO A 394 -0.65 61.97 1.43
C PRO A 394 -0.68 62.33 2.92
N CYS A 395 -0.85 61.32 3.78
CA CYS A 395 -0.58 61.41 5.23
C CYS A 395 0.93 61.58 5.57
N PHE A 396 1.75 62.07 4.64
CA PHE A 396 3.20 62.18 4.79
C PHE A 396 3.75 63.62 4.86
N SER A 397 2.91 64.66 4.95
CA SER A 397 3.38 66.06 4.99
C SER A 397 3.17 66.82 6.31
N THR A 398 2.59 66.22 7.36
CA THR A 398 2.36 66.93 8.64
C THR A 398 3.57 66.96 9.57
N CYS A 399 4.77 67.17 9.03
CA CYS A 399 5.97 67.39 9.86
C CYS A 399 6.98 68.35 9.21
N TRP A 400 6.54 69.45 8.58
CA TRP A 400 7.40 70.64 8.45
C TRP A 400 6.63 71.89 7.99
N SER A 401 7.06 73.04 8.50
CA SER A 401 6.63 74.42 8.22
C SER A 401 5.37 74.94 8.94
N ARG A 402 5.62 75.39 10.17
CA ARG A 402 4.76 76.22 11.02
C ARG A 402 4.71 77.69 10.55
N ALA A 403 4.68 77.96 9.23
CA ALA A 403 4.97 79.31 8.70
C ALA A 403 3.94 79.91 7.70
N CYS A 404 2.82 79.24 7.41
CA CYS A 404 1.83 79.74 6.43
C CYS A 404 0.42 80.00 7.03
N TRP A 405 0.33 80.37 8.31
CA TRP A 405 -0.95 80.63 8.99
C TRP A 405 -1.09 82.07 9.50
N GLU A 406 -0.70 83.07 8.71
CA GLU A 406 -0.85 84.47 9.14
C GLU A 406 -1.23 85.48 8.03
N ARG A 407 -1.72 85.04 6.86
CA ARG A 407 -1.97 85.97 5.74
C ARG A 407 -3.28 85.82 4.96
N SER A 408 -4.38 85.42 5.60
CA SER A 408 -5.68 85.45 4.92
C SER A 408 -6.87 85.86 5.79
N TYR A 409 -6.65 86.70 6.81
CA TYR A 409 -7.71 87.35 7.58
C TYR A 409 -7.56 88.89 7.55
N ARG A 410 -7.41 89.47 6.36
CA ARG A 410 -7.67 90.90 6.10
C ARG A 410 -8.22 91.03 4.67
N SER A 411 -9.32 91.80 4.56
CA SER A 411 -10.00 92.32 3.36
C SER A 411 -10.64 91.32 2.38
N ALA A 412 -11.94 91.07 2.53
CA ALA A 412 -13.03 91.70 1.77
C ALA A 412 -14.37 91.08 2.16
#